data_AF-A0A847XQY9-F1
#
_entry.id   AF-A0A847XQY9-F1
#
_cell.length_a   1.000
_cell.length_b   1.000
_cell.length_c   1.000
_cell.angle_alpha   90.00
_cell.angle_beta   90.00
_cell.angle_gamma   90.00
#
_symmetry.space_group_name_H-M   'P 1'
#
loop_
_entity.id
_entity.type
_entity.pdbx_description
1 polymer ?
#
loop_
_entity_poly.entity_id
_entity_poly.type
_entity_poly.pdbx_seq_one_letter_code
_entity_poly.pdbx_strand_id
1 'polypeptide(L)'
;MSMGSGLYRKGSSSSSRYNDEENLKQTKLSQYHDKQRKPRVFISFHIEDEAQVNLLRYQSKNSDKIEFTDYSVKEPFDEKWKTQCTERIKQSSAVVVAIGEETHKREAVLWEIRKAHELGKPVIGMRIYSDKNHKIPQPMLDHGDKVLPWKLDALQAELDRI
;
A
#
# COMPACT_ATOMS: atom_id res chain seq x y z
N MET A 1 -55.06 49.81 -19.31
CA MET A 1 -54.22 48.91 -20.15
C MET A 1 -52.81 48.96 -19.59
N SER A 2 -52.39 47.95 -18.84
CA SER A 2 -51.08 47.90 -18.16
C SER A 2 -50.22 46.83 -18.84
N MET A 3 -49.07 47.24 -19.40
CA MET A 3 -48.08 46.33 -19.98
C MET A 3 -47.23 45.75 -18.83
N GLY A 4 -47.36 44.45 -18.58
CA GLY A 4 -46.51 43.70 -17.66
C GLY A 4 -45.29 43.13 -18.39
N SER A 5 -44.12 43.61 -18.03
CA SER A 5 -42.80 43.22 -18.52
C SER A 5 -42.46 41.76 -18.20
N GLY A 6 -42.12 41.00 -19.23
CA GLY A 6 -41.59 39.64 -19.11
C GLY A 6 -40.16 39.64 -18.56
N LEU A 7 -39.98 39.07 -17.36
CA LEU A 7 -38.68 38.72 -16.81
C LEU A 7 -38.15 37.46 -17.51
N TYR A 8 -37.23 37.65 -18.46
CA TYR A 8 -36.42 36.57 -19.02
C TYR A 8 -35.42 36.06 -17.97
N ARG A 9 -35.66 34.86 -17.43
CA ARG A 9 -34.72 34.15 -16.55
C ARG A 9 -33.65 33.47 -17.41
N LYS A 10 -32.50 34.13 -17.59
CA LYS A 10 -31.35 33.59 -18.34
C LYS A 10 -30.71 32.45 -17.52
N GLY A 11 -30.80 31.22 -18.01
CA GLY A 11 -30.32 30.02 -17.32
C GLY A 11 -28.79 29.99 -17.17
N SER A 12 -28.31 29.77 -15.94
CA SER A 12 -26.88 29.56 -15.62
C SER A 12 -26.42 28.10 -15.82
N SER A 13 -27.22 27.28 -16.50
CA SER A 13 -26.99 25.83 -16.65
C SER A 13 -25.77 25.48 -17.51
N SER A 14 -25.32 26.38 -18.38
CA SER A 14 -24.24 26.08 -19.34
C SER A 14 -22.88 25.99 -18.66
N SER A 15 -22.54 26.98 -17.82
CA SER A 15 -21.23 27.04 -17.13
C SER A 15 -21.02 25.90 -16.12
N SER A 16 -22.08 25.44 -15.46
CA SER A 16 -22.00 24.30 -14.53
C SER A 16 -21.61 23.01 -15.26
N ARG A 17 -22.23 22.73 -16.42
CA ARG A 17 -21.96 21.52 -17.20
C ARG A 17 -20.52 21.48 -17.74
N TYR A 18 -19.97 22.63 -18.14
CA TYR A 18 -18.57 22.71 -18.58
C TYR A 18 -17.58 22.37 -17.44
N ASN A 19 -17.85 22.85 -16.22
CA ASN A 19 -17.01 22.54 -15.06
C ASN A 19 -17.11 21.06 -14.64
N ASP A 20 -18.29 20.44 -14.79
CA ASP A 20 -18.50 19.02 -14.49
C ASP A 20 -17.73 18.12 -15.45
N GLU A 21 -17.69 18.46 -16.75
CA GLU A 21 -16.94 17.70 -17.77
C GLU A 21 -15.41 17.82 -17.62
N GLU A 22 -14.90 19.01 -17.32
CA GLU A 22 -13.46 19.25 -17.04
C GLU A 22 -13.01 18.47 -15.80
N ASN A 23 -13.78 18.52 -14.71
CA ASN A 23 -13.48 17.72 -13.52
C ASN A 23 -13.52 16.22 -13.81
N LEU A 24 -14.49 15.75 -14.60
CA LEU A 24 -14.59 14.34 -14.97
C LEU A 24 -13.38 13.88 -15.81
N LYS A 25 -12.90 14.71 -16.73
CA LYS A 25 -11.67 14.43 -17.51
C LYS A 25 -10.44 14.43 -16.62
N GLN A 26 -10.31 15.40 -15.72
CA GLN A 26 -9.19 15.50 -14.78
C GLN A 26 -9.14 14.29 -13.83
N THR A 27 -10.28 13.88 -13.27
CA THR A 27 -10.38 12.68 -12.43
C THR A 27 -10.10 11.40 -13.20
N LYS A 28 -10.57 11.29 -14.45
CA LYS A 28 -10.26 10.12 -15.30
C LYS A 28 -8.76 10.06 -15.65
N LEU A 29 -8.14 11.20 -15.94
CA LEU A 29 -6.71 11.27 -16.26
C LEU A 29 -5.84 10.97 -15.04
N SER A 30 -6.20 11.48 -13.86
CA SER A 30 -5.51 11.15 -12.61
C SER A 30 -5.66 9.68 -12.23
N GLN A 31 -6.87 9.12 -12.33
CA GLN A 31 -7.09 7.67 -12.15
C GLN A 31 -6.31 6.84 -13.16
N TYR A 32 -6.21 7.27 -14.42
CA TYR A 32 -5.44 6.56 -15.44
C TYR A 32 -3.94 6.58 -15.12
N HIS A 33 -3.41 7.71 -14.66
CA HIS A 33 -2.01 7.82 -14.24
C HIS A 33 -1.72 7.03 -12.96
N ASP A 34 -2.61 7.02 -11.98
CA ASP A 34 -2.45 6.22 -10.75
C ASP A 34 -2.47 4.73 -11.07
N LYS A 35 -3.35 4.29 -11.98
CA LYS A 35 -3.43 2.89 -12.44
C LYS A 35 -2.19 2.43 -13.23
N GLN A 36 -1.34 3.36 -13.67
CA GLN A 36 -0.09 3.08 -14.39
C GLN A 36 1.14 3.10 -13.46
N ARG A 37 1.00 3.55 -12.20
CA ARG A 37 2.10 3.53 -11.23
C ARG A 37 2.12 2.21 -10.50
N LYS A 38 3.26 1.51 -10.57
CA LYS A 38 3.46 0.27 -9.80
C LYS A 38 3.41 0.60 -8.31
N PRO A 39 2.62 -0.11 -7.49
CA PRO A 39 2.58 0.12 -6.05
C PRO A 39 3.96 -0.19 -5.46
N ARG A 40 4.47 0.76 -4.66
CA ARG A 40 5.74 0.61 -3.93
C ARG A 40 5.46 -0.08 -2.61
N VAL A 41 6.13 -1.20 -2.38
CA VAL A 41 5.89 -2.02 -1.20
C VAL A 41 7.14 -2.08 -0.33
N PHE A 42 7.00 -1.77 0.96
CA PHE A 42 8.01 -2.03 1.96
C PHE A 42 7.84 -3.46 2.49
N ILE A 43 8.87 -4.30 2.37
CA ILE A 43 8.83 -5.67 2.92
C ILE A 43 9.49 -5.70 4.31
N SER A 44 8.73 -6.06 5.33
CA SER A 44 9.22 -6.34 6.69
C SER A 44 9.39 -7.85 6.87
N PHE A 45 10.58 -8.32 7.25
CA PHE A 45 10.89 -9.74 7.38
C PHE A 45 12.01 -10.02 8.38
N HIS A 46 12.13 -11.26 8.83
CA HIS A 46 13.27 -11.70 9.65
C HIS A 46 14.43 -12.10 8.74
N ILE A 47 15.67 -11.70 9.07
CA ILE A 47 16.83 -11.89 8.18
C ILE A 47 17.08 -13.35 7.76
N GLU A 48 16.74 -14.32 8.62
CA GLU A 48 16.88 -15.76 8.28
C GLU A 48 15.94 -16.19 7.13
N ASP A 49 14.89 -15.41 6.87
CA ASP A 49 13.96 -15.62 5.76
C ASP A 49 14.39 -14.88 4.47
N GLU A 50 15.60 -14.28 4.42
CA GLU A 50 16.09 -13.52 3.27
C GLU A 50 16.05 -14.31 1.96
N ALA A 51 16.34 -15.62 2.01
CA ALA A 51 16.30 -16.48 0.83
C ALA A 51 14.88 -16.55 0.21
N GLN A 52 13.85 -16.71 1.05
CA GLN A 52 12.46 -16.72 0.58
C GLN A 52 12.06 -15.34 0.07
N VAL A 53 12.38 -14.28 0.81
CA VAL A 53 12.05 -12.92 0.36
C VAL A 53 12.76 -12.58 -0.96
N ASN A 54 13.97 -13.07 -1.19
CA ASN A 54 14.65 -12.93 -2.48
C ASN A 54 13.92 -13.64 -3.63
N LEU A 55 13.36 -14.82 -3.39
CA LEU A 55 12.52 -15.49 -4.37
C LEU A 55 11.26 -14.66 -4.70
N LEU A 56 10.61 -14.10 -3.68
CA LEU A 56 9.47 -13.18 -3.88
C LEU A 56 9.86 -11.98 -4.75
N ARG A 57 10.99 -11.35 -4.41
CA ARG A 57 11.53 -10.21 -5.16
C ARG A 57 11.82 -10.58 -6.61
N TYR A 58 12.42 -11.74 -6.84
CA TYR A 58 12.72 -12.23 -8.18
C TYR A 58 11.45 -12.45 -9.00
N GLN A 59 10.43 -13.09 -8.41
CA GLN A 59 9.14 -13.28 -9.07
C GLN A 59 8.46 -11.93 -9.40
N SER A 60 8.60 -10.94 -8.52
CA SER A 60 8.13 -9.58 -8.76
C SER A 60 8.87 -8.88 -9.88
N LYS A 61 10.20 -9.02 -10.00
CA LYS A 61 10.97 -8.39 -11.09
C LYS A 61 10.60 -8.94 -12.46
N ASN A 62 10.19 -10.20 -12.52
CA ASN A 62 9.67 -10.84 -13.74
C ASN A 62 8.17 -10.56 -13.96
N SER A 63 7.55 -9.76 -13.10
CA SER A 63 6.14 -9.40 -13.15
C SER A 63 6.02 -7.88 -13.24
N ASP A 64 5.26 -7.36 -14.19
CA ASP A 64 5.08 -5.90 -14.30
C ASP A 64 4.15 -5.30 -13.23
N LYS A 65 3.80 -6.06 -12.19
CA LYS A 65 2.70 -5.76 -11.29
C LYS A 65 3.11 -5.04 -9.99
N ILE A 66 4.22 -5.42 -9.35
CA ILE A 66 4.63 -4.91 -8.02
C ILE A 66 6.08 -4.42 -8.04
N GLU A 67 6.35 -3.32 -7.35
CA GLU A 67 7.71 -2.87 -7.04
C GLU A 67 8.01 -3.02 -5.55
N PHE A 68 8.92 -3.93 -5.22
CA PHE A 68 9.42 -4.07 -3.86
C PHE A 68 10.58 -3.11 -3.62
N THR A 69 10.37 -2.16 -2.71
CA THR A 69 11.44 -1.29 -2.20
C THR A 69 12.18 -2.02 -1.09
N ASP A 70 13.44 -2.35 -1.37
CA ASP A 70 14.31 -3.16 -0.51
C ASP A 70 15.07 -2.29 0.48
N TYR A 71 14.85 -2.47 1.78
CA TYR A 71 15.76 -1.95 2.81
C TYR A 71 15.78 -2.84 4.04
N SER A 72 16.34 -4.04 3.90
CA SER A 72 16.70 -4.85 5.05
C SER A 72 17.77 -4.09 5.85
N VAL A 73 17.37 -3.43 6.94
CA VAL A 73 18.33 -2.84 7.87
C VAL A 73 19.05 -4.01 8.55
N LYS A 74 20.29 -4.23 8.14
CA LYS A 74 21.21 -5.14 8.83
C LYS A 74 21.57 -4.49 10.16
N GLU A 75 20.82 -4.89 11.18
CA GLU A 75 21.00 -4.65 12.62
C GLU A 75 20.65 -3.26 13.20
N PRO A 76 19.79 -3.23 14.24
CA PRO A 76 19.29 -2.01 14.89
C PRO A 76 20.17 -1.59 16.08
N PHE A 77 21.39 -1.10 15.85
CA PHE A 77 22.21 -0.55 16.95
C PHE A 77 22.17 0.98 17.06
N ASP A 78 21.63 1.71 16.07
CA ASP A 78 21.58 3.19 16.06
C ASP A 78 20.14 3.68 15.84
N GLU A 79 19.60 4.54 16.71
CA GLU A 79 18.26 5.14 16.61
C GLU A 79 17.92 5.70 15.21
N LYS A 80 18.94 6.09 14.43
CA LYS A 80 18.80 6.48 13.01
C LYS A 80 18.06 5.45 12.16
N TRP A 81 18.12 4.16 12.48
CA TRP A 81 17.42 3.13 11.70
C TRP A 81 15.91 3.31 11.72
N LYS A 82 15.32 3.73 12.86
CA LYS A 82 13.87 3.97 12.97
C LYS A 82 13.44 5.16 12.13
N THR A 83 14.21 6.25 12.12
CA THR A 83 13.95 7.42 11.27
C THR A 83 14.00 7.02 9.80
N GLN A 84 15.02 6.24 9.44
CA GLN A 84 15.21 5.70 8.10
C GLN A 84 14.09 4.75 7.65
N CYS A 85 13.61 3.85 8.51
CA CYS A 85 12.46 2.99 8.21
C CYS A 85 11.17 3.81 8.11
N THR A 86 10.98 4.81 8.97
CA THR A 86 9.80 5.70 8.95
C THR A 86 9.65 6.39 7.60
N GLU A 87 10.73 7.00 7.07
CA GLU A 87 10.68 7.67 5.77
C GLU A 87 10.39 6.71 4.61
N ARG A 88 10.89 5.47 4.70
CA ARG A 88 10.63 4.44 3.69
C ARG A 88 9.19 3.94 3.72
N ILE A 89 8.64 3.72 4.91
CA ILE A 89 7.23 3.36 5.08
C ILE A 89 6.34 4.49 4.54
N LYS A 90 6.68 5.76 4.80
CA LYS A 90 5.95 6.92 4.22
C LYS A 90 5.93 6.91 2.69
N GLN A 91 7.06 6.58 2.07
CA GLN A 91 7.21 6.51 0.61
C GLN A 91 6.60 5.25 -0.03
N SER A 92 6.08 4.32 0.77
CA SER A 92 5.48 3.08 0.29
C SER A 92 3.95 3.20 0.25
N SER A 93 3.32 2.53 -0.71
CA SER A 93 1.87 2.38 -0.80
C SER A 93 1.34 1.47 0.31
N ALA A 94 2.10 0.41 0.64
CA ALA A 94 1.76 -0.56 1.69
C ALA A 94 3.01 -1.18 2.32
N VAL A 95 2.81 -1.81 3.48
CA VAL A 95 3.79 -2.67 4.15
C VAL A 95 3.36 -4.12 4.00
N VAL A 96 4.27 -4.96 3.48
CA VAL A 96 4.09 -6.41 3.41
C VAL A 96 4.96 -7.06 4.45
N VAL A 97 4.36 -7.84 5.34
CA VAL A 97 5.06 -8.61 6.37
C VAL A 97 5.25 -10.04 5.87
N ALA A 98 6.49 -10.46 5.66
CA ALA A 98 6.83 -11.83 5.33
C ALA A 98 6.81 -12.68 6.62
N ILE A 99 5.80 -13.55 6.74
CA ILE A 99 5.54 -14.34 7.94
C ILE A 99 6.27 -15.69 7.81
N GLY A 100 7.46 -15.75 8.41
CA GLY A 100 8.24 -16.96 8.68
C GLY A 100 8.15 -17.39 10.14
N GLU A 101 8.97 -18.35 10.53
CA GLU A 101 8.90 -19.03 11.83
C GLU A 101 9.05 -18.07 13.02
N GLU A 102 10.08 -17.23 12.96
CA GLU A 102 10.48 -16.37 14.07
C GLU A 102 10.03 -14.92 13.89
N THR A 103 9.36 -14.57 12.78
CA THR A 103 8.90 -13.21 12.47
C THR A 103 8.10 -12.58 13.61
N HIS A 104 7.21 -13.34 14.25
CA HIS A 104 6.36 -12.87 15.34
C HIS A 104 7.11 -12.43 16.61
N LYS A 105 8.40 -12.79 16.76
CA LYS A 105 9.24 -12.41 17.91
C LYS A 105 10.23 -11.29 17.59
N ARG A 106 10.27 -10.80 16.34
CA ARG A 106 11.29 -9.82 15.93
C ARG A 106 10.84 -8.41 16.22
N GLU A 107 11.45 -7.80 17.23
CA GLU A 107 11.16 -6.42 17.67
C GLU A 107 11.19 -5.40 16.53
N ALA A 108 12.13 -5.53 15.58
CA ALA A 108 12.17 -4.68 14.40
C ALA A 108 10.88 -4.81 13.55
N VAL A 109 10.45 -6.03 13.25
CA VAL A 109 9.21 -6.31 12.50
C VAL A 109 7.99 -5.80 13.27
N LEU A 110 7.92 -6.08 14.57
CA LEU A 110 6.82 -5.60 15.42
C LEU A 110 6.75 -4.07 15.47
N TRP A 111 7.90 -3.40 15.51
CA TRP A 111 7.98 -1.95 15.46
C TRP A 111 7.55 -1.40 14.09
N GLU A 112 8.00 -2.02 12.99
CA GLU A 112 7.63 -1.61 11.63
C GLU A 112 6.13 -1.72 11.39
N ILE A 113 5.48 -2.79 11.86
CA ILE A 113 4.02 -2.95 11.76
C ILE A 113 3.29 -1.83 12.50
N ARG A 114 3.67 -1.57 13.76
CA ARG A 114 3.05 -0.48 14.54
C ARG A 114 3.27 0.87 13.88
N LYS A 115 4.48 1.13 13.37
CA LYS A 115 4.81 2.38 12.68
C LYS A 115 4.00 2.54 11.38
N ALA A 116 3.77 1.46 10.65
CA ALA A 116 2.93 1.48 9.46
C ALA A 116 1.49 1.91 9.79
N HIS A 117 0.91 1.31 10.83
CA HIS A 117 -0.41 1.68 11.34
C HIS A 117 -0.49 3.13 11.83
N GLU A 118 0.51 3.60 12.58
CA GLU A 118 0.61 5.01 13.00
C GLU A 118 0.66 5.98 11.81
N LEU A 119 1.28 5.57 10.70
CA LEU A 119 1.37 6.36 9.46
C LEU A 119 0.17 6.18 8.53
N GLY A 120 -0.85 5.41 8.94
CA GLY A 120 -2.02 5.12 8.11
C GLY A 120 -1.71 4.27 6.87
N LYS A 121 -0.62 3.49 6.91
CA LYS A 121 -0.22 2.61 5.81
C LYS A 121 -0.88 1.23 5.96
N PRO A 122 -1.51 0.69 4.90
CA PRO A 122 -2.02 -0.67 4.92
C PRO A 122 -0.92 -1.69 5.21
N VAL A 123 -1.23 -2.65 6.07
CA VAL A 123 -0.34 -3.77 6.41
C VAL A 123 -0.96 -5.07 5.88
N ILE A 124 -0.16 -5.84 5.14
CA ILE A 124 -0.57 -7.11 4.55
C ILE A 124 0.42 -8.18 4.96
N GLY A 125 -0.05 -9.24 5.60
CA GLY A 125 0.76 -10.41 5.90
C GLY A 125 0.85 -11.34 4.71
N MET A 126 2.02 -11.92 4.46
CA MET A 126 2.19 -12.97 3.48
C MET A 126 2.95 -14.15 4.08
N ARG A 127 2.36 -15.33 4.01
CA ARG A 127 3.02 -16.58 4.40
C ARG A 127 4.05 -16.94 3.35
N ILE A 128 5.30 -17.06 3.77
CA ILE A 128 6.42 -17.31 2.85
C ILE A 128 6.79 -18.79 2.70
N TYR A 129 6.21 -19.65 3.54
CA TYR A 129 6.29 -21.10 3.43
C TYR A 129 4.87 -21.63 3.18
N SER A 130 4.66 -22.25 2.02
CA SER A 130 3.33 -22.68 1.56
C SER A 130 2.76 -23.85 2.38
N ASP A 131 3.62 -24.66 3.00
CA ASP A 131 3.28 -25.83 3.80
C ASP A 131 3.25 -25.53 5.31
N LYS A 132 3.55 -24.30 5.74
CA LYS A 132 3.63 -23.93 7.16
C LYS A 132 2.61 -22.86 7.54
N ASN A 133 2.07 -23.01 8.75
CA ASN A 133 1.18 -22.05 9.37
C ASN A 133 1.87 -21.33 10.54
N HIS A 134 2.94 -20.56 10.23
CA HIS A 134 3.68 -19.83 11.24
C HIS A 134 2.81 -18.77 11.94
N LYS A 135 3.23 -18.41 13.16
CA LYS A 135 2.52 -17.45 14.01
C LYS A 135 2.50 -16.07 13.36
N ILE A 136 1.33 -15.45 13.37
CA ILE A 136 1.14 -14.08 12.91
C ILE A 136 1.65 -13.13 14.00
N PRO A 137 2.43 -12.08 13.67
CA PRO A 137 2.83 -11.05 14.62
C PRO A 137 1.64 -10.43 15.37
N GLN A 138 1.76 -10.22 16.68
CA GLN A 138 0.66 -9.73 17.52
C GLN A 138 0.05 -8.40 17.03
N PRO A 139 0.84 -7.37 16.66
CA PRO A 139 0.27 -6.11 16.16
C PRO A 139 -0.63 -6.30 14.94
N MET A 140 -0.34 -7.29 14.09
CA MET A 140 -1.22 -7.56 12.94
C MET A 140 -2.57 -8.11 13.36
N LEU A 141 -2.60 -8.96 14.39
CA LEU A 141 -3.85 -9.47 14.96
C LEU A 141 -4.65 -8.35 15.61
N ASP A 142 -3.97 -7.44 16.32
CA ASP A 142 -4.60 -6.30 17.01
C ASP A 142 -5.30 -5.36 16.03
N HIS A 143 -4.74 -5.18 14.84
CA HIS A 143 -5.27 -4.31 13.78
C HIS A 143 -6.18 -5.03 12.78
N GLY A 144 -6.33 -6.36 12.88
CA GLY A 144 -7.14 -7.15 11.95
C GLY A 144 -6.56 -7.23 10.53
N ASP A 145 -5.23 -7.19 10.42
CA ASP A 145 -4.53 -7.18 9.13
C ASP A 145 -4.78 -8.46 8.34
N LYS A 146 -4.91 -8.30 7.02
CA LYS A 146 -5.13 -9.43 6.12
C LYS A 146 -3.87 -10.28 5.98
N VAL A 147 -4.02 -11.59 6.03
CA VAL A 147 -2.92 -12.54 5.78
C VAL A 147 -3.21 -13.37 4.55
N LEU A 148 -2.28 -13.34 3.60
CA LEU A 148 -2.35 -14.02 2.31
C LEU A 148 -1.42 -15.25 2.28
N PRO A 149 -1.76 -16.29 1.48
CA PRO A 149 -0.81 -17.32 1.12
C PRO A 149 0.28 -16.75 0.19
N TRP A 150 1.32 -17.55 -0.08
CA TRP A 150 2.34 -17.23 -1.10
C TRP A 150 1.74 -17.21 -2.52
N LYS A 151 1.09 -16.10 -2.87
CA LYS A 151 0.46 -15.87 -4.18
C LYS A 151 0.57 -14.39 -4.55
N LEU A 152 1.46 -14.07 -5.48
CA LEU A 152 1.67 -12.70 -5.94
C LEU A 152 0.40 -12.06 -6.52
N ASP A 153 -0.45 -12.82 -7.21
CA ASP A 153 -1.71 -12.29 -7.75
C ASP A 153 -2.69 -11.88 -6.64
N ALA A 154 -2.69 -12.61 -5.51
CA ALA A 154 -3.50 -12.24 -4.36
C ALA A 154 -2.96 -10.96 -3.72
N LEU A 155 -1.64 -10.82 -3.62
CA LEU A 155 -1.02 -9.59 -3.13
C LEU A 155 -1.31 -8.41 -4.04
N GLN A 156 -1.17 -8.58 -5.36
CA GLN A 156 -1.51 -7.53 -6.33
C GLN A 156 -2.97 -7.09 -6.19
N ALA A 157 -3.90 -8.03 -6.09
CA ALA A 157 -5.31 -7.73 -5.96
C ALA A 157 -5.65 -6.96 -4.67
N GLU A 158 -4.84 -7.05 -3.62
CA GLU A 158 -4.97 -6.17 -2.45
C GLU A 158 -4.36 -4.79 -2.70
N LEU A 159 -3.19 -4.73 -3.34
CA LEU A 159 -2.53 -3.47 -3.67
C LEU A 159 -3.35 -2.61 -4.65
N ASP A 160 -4.07 -3.23 -5.58
CA ASP A 160 -4.96 -2.53 -6.53
C ASP A 160 -6.18 -1.86 -5.87
N ARG A 161 -6.46 -2.16 -4.60
CA ARG A 161 -7.58 -1.58 -3.83
C ARG A 161 -7.17 -0.39 -2.96
N ILE A 162 -5.87 -0.16 -2.81
CA ILE A 162 -5.27 0.89 -1.98
C ILE A 162 -5.04 2.12 -2.85
#